data_AF-A0A8S9X411-F1
#
_entry.id   AF-A0A8S9X411-F1
#
_cell.length_a   1.000
_cell.length_b   1.000
_cell.length_c   1.000
_cell.angle_alpha   90.00
_cell.angle_beta   90.00
_cell.angle_gamma   90.00
#
_symmetry.space_group_name_H-M   'P 1'
#
loop_
_entity.id
_entity.type
_entity.pdbx_description
1 polymer ?
#
loop_
_entity_poly.entity_id
_entity_poly.type
_entity_poly.pdbx_seq_one_letter_code
_entity_poly.pdbx_strand_id
1 'polypeptide(L)'
;GTDWKGVQFVGSLMCVAMNDLEYVRRTVSLIPDEVQMETVLEAVEAAAGPAVERDQWRTAVTSLLDQAVQQLEADITMIITRLGVKMCTPLKKSMFHLAWSPDSLPTCDAISPLLEYLDTHLLALNAALLPRNFERVLSTVWDVCLLQLGHQMDGSAADKLPGFYDRLYEALDILVDFFHAEGKGLTLECLKSENYRAVEQRLQYHKTDTEPLINFYYLERLFKQLSTEVTEYGVLSVRAYFHHDSLCVEVLNARDVIPLDPNGFSDPFVIVELLPKSVFPHCNEQETKVQKKTLNPLFDECFEFPVTLEQCKAEGAMICFTVMDHDVLTANDFAGEAFLSLSNIPGVSSTASADNFHGLKHIELPLMQQKDKNHPILKTLETRTWDKLAQDFVKKQKLRMATS
;
A
#
# COMPACT_ATOMS: atom_id res chain seq x y z
N GLY A 1 -15.11 39.01 -2.90
CA GLY A 1 -14.56 39.70 -1.72
C GLY A 1 -15.31 39.28 -0.47
N THR A 2 -15.35 37.98 -0.20
CA THR A 2 -16.14 37.37 0.86
C THR A 2 -15.19 36.76 1.90
N ASP A 3 -15.40 37.16 3.16
CA ASP A 3 -15.00 36.47 4.40
C ASP A 3 -13.52 36.37 4.83
N TRP A 4 -12.57 36.98 4.10
CA TRP A 4 -11.14 36.87 4.48
C TRP A 4 -10.78 37.52 5.83
N LYS A 5 -11.47 38.60 6.22
CA LYS A 5 -11.24 39.28 7.51
C LYS A 5 -11.66 38.43 8.72
N GLY A 6 -12.72 37.62 8.58
CA GLY A 6 -13.16 36.67 9.61
C GLY A 6 -12.20 35.49 9.75
N VAL A 7 -11.67 35.00 8.62
CA VAL A 7 -10.66 33.93 8.61
C VAL A 7 -9.33 34.39 9.20
N GLN A 8 -8.87 35.63 8.95
CA GLN A 8 -7.69 36.19 9.61
C GLN A 8 -7.89 36.36 11.13
N PHE A 9 -9.06 36.82 11.57
CA PHE A 9 -9.34 37.01 13.00
C PHE A 9 -9.41 35.68 13.76
N VAL A 10 -10.10 34.68 13.20
CA VAL A 10 -10.20 33.35 13.82
C VAL A 10 -8.88 32.58 13.70
N GLY A 11 -8.13 32.75 12.60
CA GLY A 11 -6.78 32.21 12.45
C GLY A 11 -5.81 32.76 13.49
N SER A 12 -5.90 34.06 13.78
CA SER A 12 -5.11 34.70 14.85
C SER A 12 -5.43 34.13 16.24
N LEU A 13 -6.72 33.95 16.58
CA LEU A 13 -7.12 33.34 17.85
C LEU A 13 -6.67 31.88 17.98
N MET A 14 -6.71 31.11 16.89
CA MET A 14 -6.19 29.74 16.85
C MET A 14 -4.68 29.70 17.10
N CYS A 15 -3.92 30.64 16.52
CA CYS A 15 -2.48 30.74 16.73
C CYS A 15 -2.13 31.06 18.19
N VAL A 16 -2.83 32.04 18.79
CA VAL A 16 -2.67 32.39 20.21
C VAL A 16 -2.95 31.18 21.09
N ALA A 17 -4.09 30.51 20.90
CA ALA A 17 -4.46 29.34 21.70
C ALA A 17 -3.42 28.22 21.60
N MET A 18 -2.90 27.93 20.40
CA MET A 18 -1.84 26.91 20.24
C MET A 18 -0.54 27.30 20.93
N ASN A 19 -0.14 28.58 20.86
CA ASN A 19 1.07 29.05 21.53
C ASN A 19 0.93 29.00 23.06
N ASP A 20 -0.23 29.39 23.58
CA ASP A 20 -0.53 29.32 25.02
C ASP A 20 -0.49 27.86 25.50
N LEU A 21 -1.14 26.94 24.77
CA LEU A 21 -1.10 25.51 25.09
C LEU A 21 0.33 24.94 25.02
N GLU A 22 1.12 25.32 24.02
CA GLU A 22 2.50 24.85 23.87
C GLU A 22 3.41 25.42 24.96
N TYR A 23 3.18 26.66 25.39
CA TYR A 23 3.87 27.25 26.52
C TYR A 23 3.56 26.50 27.83
N VAL A 24 2.28 26.22 28.09
CA VAL A 24 1.85 25.43 29.26
C VAL A 24 2.45 24.03 29.18
N ARG A 25 2.35 23.35 28.02
CA ARG A 25 2.92 22.02 27.81
C ARG A 25 4.41 21.97 28.11
N ARG A 26 5.18 22.94 27.59
CA ARG A 26 6.61 23.04 27.84
C ARG A 26 6.91 23.24 29.32
N THR A 27 6.17 24.14 29.97
CA THR A 27 6.33 24.41 31.41
C THR A 27 6.07 23.15 32.23
N VAL A 28 4.94 22.47 31.98
CA VAL A 28 4.58 21.22 32.65
C VAL A 28 5.64 20.14 32.44
N SER A 29 6.19 20.01 31.22
CA SER A 29 7.23 19.03 30.92
C SER A 29 8.57 19.28 31.63
N LEU A 30 8.83 20.51 32.09
CA LEU A 30 10.06 20.87 32.81
C LEU A 30 9.92 20.74 34.34
N ILE A 31 8.70 20.60 34.86
CA ILE A 31 8.44 20.48 36.30
C ILE A 31 9.31 19.39 36.96
N PRO A 32 9.46 18.17 36.41
CA PRO A 32 10.27 17.12 37.04
C PRO A 32 11.70 17.55 37.32
N ASP A 33 12.31 18.26 36.37
CA ASP A 33 13.68 18.73 36.47
C ASP A 33 13.77 19.93 37.43
N GLU A 34 12.84 20.90 37.31
CA GLU A 34 12.83 22.12 38.13
C GLU A 34 12.65 21.84 39.62
N VAL A 35 11.82 20.86 39.97
CA VAL A 35 11.57 20.50 41.38
C VAL A 35 12.50 19.40 41.89
N GLN A 36 13.44 18.93 41.06
CA GLN A 36 14.26 17.74 41.34
C GLN A 36 13.39 16.58 41.80
N MET A 37 12.34 16.31 41.03
CA MET A 37 11.27 15.38 41.39
C MET A 37 11.81 14.02 41.78
N GLU A 38 12.86 13.55 41.11
CA GLU A 38 13.58 12.33 41.46
C GLU A 38 14.11 12.34 42.90
N THR A 39 14.85 13.39 43.28
CA THR A 39 15.36 13.58 44.65
C THR A 39 14.22 13.66 45.68
N VAL A 40 13.12 14.31 45.33
CA VAL A 40 11.94 14.43 46.21
C VAL A 40 11.25 13.08 46.38
N LEU A 41 11.07 12.33 45.29
CA LEU A 41 10.47 11.00 45.30
C LEU A 41 11.34 10.03 46.10
N GLU A 42 12.66 10.03 45.91
CA GLU A 42 13.59 9.23 46.72
C GLU A 42 13.49 9.56 48.22
N ALA A 43 13.40 10.84 48.58
CA ALA A 43 13.24 11.27 49.97
C ALA A 43 11.89 10.84 50.58
N VAL A 44 10.81 10.90 49.79
CA VAL A 44 9.48 10.42 50.20
C VAL A 44 9.47 8.90 50.33
N GLU A 45 10.08 8.17 49.42
CA GLU A 45 10.21 6.71 49.44
C GLU A 45 11.03 6.22 50.65
N ALA A 46 12.08 6.94 51.02
CA ALA A 46 12.88 6.66 52.21
C ALA A 46 12.09 6.90 53.52
N ALA A 47 11.09 7.78 53.49
CA ALA A 47 10.21 8.08 54.62
C ALA A 47 8.91 7.24 54.65
N ALA A 48 8.54 6.59 53.55
CA ALA A 48 7.30 5.84 53.37
C ALA A 48 7.42 4.33 53.70
N GLY A 49 6.27 3.68 53.91
CA GLY A 49 6.12 2.28 54.35
C GLY A 49 6.57 1.20 53.34
N PRO A 50 5.91 0.02 53.29
CA PRO A 50 6.40 -1.15 52.53
C PRO A 50 6.60 -0.87 51.03
N ALA A 51 7.54 -1.59 50.41
CA ALA A 51 8.02 -1.33 49.03
C ALA A 51 6.92 -1.31 47.95
N VAL A 52 5.80 -2.03 48.14
CA VAL A 52 4.68 -2.07 47.20
C VAL A 52 3.91 -0.75 47.14
N GLU A 53 3.80 -0.04 48.26
CA GLU A 53 3.14 1.28 48.29
C GLU A 53 4.03 2.35 47.64
N ARG A 54 5.36 2.21 47.72
CA ARG A 54 6.33 3.15 47.11
C ARG A 54 6.20 3.23 45.58
N ASP A 55 6.18 2.07 44.92
CA ASP A 55 6.15 1.97 43.46
C ASP A 55 4.81 2.47 42.87
N GLN A 56 3.72 2.32 43.62
CA GLN A 56 2.39 2.77 43.21
C GLN A 56 2.27 4.30 43.16
N TRP A 57 2.76 5.02 44.17
CA TRP A 57 2.70 6.48 44.20
C TRP A 57 3.63 7.11 43.16
N ARG A 58 4.84 6.56 43.02
CA ARG A 58 5.80 7.00 42.01
C ARG A 58 5.20 6.94 40.61
N THR A 59 4.68 5.77 40.25
CA THR A 59 4.01 5.54 38.96
C THR A 59 2.78 6.42 38.79
N ALA A 60 2.00 6.63 39.85
CA ALA A 60 0.81 7.49 39.78
C ALA A 60 1.16 8.96 39.48
N VAL A 61 2.18 9.53 40.13
CA VAL A 61 2.56 10.94 39.92
C VAL A 61 3.21 11.15 38.55
N THR A 62 4.10 10.25 38.11
CA THR A 62 4.69 10.35 36.77
C THR A 62 3.63 10.19 35.67
N SER A 63 2.73 9.22 35.83
CA SER A 63 1.61 9.00 34.90
C SER A 63 0.68 10.21 34.80
N LEU A 64 0.38 10.89 35.91
CA LEU A 64 -0.45 12.11 35.87
C LEU A 64 0.21 13.24 35.08
N LEU A 65 1.52 13.42 35.23
CA LEU A 65 2.25 14.44 34.49
C LEU A 65 2.33 14.11 32.99
N ASP A 66 2.64 12.86 32.66
CA ASP A 66 2.68 12.39 31.27
C ASP A 66 1.32 12.54 30.60
N GLN A 67 0.23 12.16 31.29
CA GLN A 67 -1.13 12.35 30.80
C GLN A 67 -1.47 13.83 30.59
N ALA A 68 -1.05 14.73 31.48
CA ALA A 68 -1.27 16.16 31.31
C ALA A 68 -0.54 16.72 30.08
N VAL A 69 0.71 16.32 29.87
CA VAL A 69 1.49 16.70 28.68
C VAL A 69 0.82 16.16 27.41
N GLN A 70 0.44 14.88 27.40
CA GLN A 70 -0.24 14.25 26.26
C GLN A 70 -1.58 14.91 25.94
N GLN A 71 -2.37 15.28 26.95
CA GLN A 71 -3.66 15.96 26.76
C GLN A 71 -3.46 17.34 26.11
N LEU A 72 -2.46 18.11 26.56
CA LEU A 72 -2.13 19.41 25.95
C LEU A 72 -1.68 19.24 24.48
N GLU A 73 -0.92 18.19 24.17
CA GLU A 73 -0.56 17.87 22.78
C GLU A 73 -1.77 17.47 21.93
N ALA A 74 -2.70 16.69 22.49
CA ALA A 74 -3.94 16.34 21.81
C ALA A 74 -4.80 17.57 21.53
N ASP A 75 -4.89 18.51 22.47
CA ASP A 75 -5.64 19.76 22.31
C ASP A 75 -5.02 20.66 21.22
N ILE A 76 -3.68 20.78 21.19
CA ILE A 76 -2.96 21.46 20.11
C ILE A 76 -3.28 20.79 18.77
N THR A 77 -3.18 19.46 18.70
CA THR A 77 -3.44 18.68 17.48
C THR A 77 -4.87 18.86 16.98
N MET A 78 -5.85 18.96 17.88
CA MET A 78 -7.24 19.27 17.52
C MET A 78 -7.37 20.65 16.87
N ILE A 79 -6.70 21.68 17.39
CA ILE A 79 -6.74 23.03 16.80
C ILE A 79 -6.08 23.02 15.42
N ILE A 80 -4.92 22.37 15.29
CA ILE A 80 -4.20 22.21 14.02
C ILE A 80 -5.06 21.49 12.99
N THR A 81 -5.77 20.43 13.38
CA THR A 81 -6.69 19.70 12.49
C THR A 81 -7.79 20.61 11.95
N ARG A 82 -8.38 21.47 12.81
CA ARG A 82 -9.37 22.47 12.39
C ARG A 82 -8.80 23.50 11.43
N LEU A 83 -7.53 23.91 11.62
CA LEU A 83 -6.82 24.77 10.69
C LEU A 83 -6.66 24.08 9.32
N GLY A 84 -6.20 22.83 9.30
CA GLY A 84 -6.07 22.03 8.08
C GLY A 84 -7.39 21.91 7.30
N VAL A 85 -8.50 21.65 8.00
CA VAL A 85 -9.85 21.62 7.38
C VAL A 85 -10.21 22.96 6.73
N LYS A 86 -9.86 24.09 7.33
CA LYS A 86 -10.11 25.41 6.72
C LYS A 86 -9.27 25.67 5.48
N MET A 87 -8.05 25.14 5.43
CA MET A 87 -7.16 25.26 4.27
C MET A 87 -7.53 24.29 3.14
N CYS A 88 -8.29 23.23 3.43
CA CYS A 88 -8.69 22.21 2.47
C CYS A 88 -9.40 22.79 1.23
N THR A 89 -10.41 23.66 1.41
CA THR A 89 -11.20 24.18 0.27
C THR A 89 -10.37 25.02 -0.72
N PRO A 90 -9.57 26.02 -0.29
CA PRO A 90 -8.68 26.74 -1.19
C PRO A 90 -7.62 25.85 -1.85
N LEU A 91 -7.02 24.91 -1.10
CA LEU A 91 -6.03 23.99 -1.63
C LEU A 91 -6.64 23.05 -2.68
N LYS A 92 -7.84 22.53 -2.42
CA LYS A 92 -8.59 21.71 -3.39
C LYS A 92 -8.83 22.47 -4.68
N LYS A 93 -9.27 23.73 -4.60
CA LYS A 93 -9.51 24.56 -5.78
C LYS A 93 -8.23 24.79 -6.59
N SER A 94 -7.13 25.09 -5.90
CA SER A 94 -5.83 25.34 -6.54
C SER A 94 -5.27 24.06 -7.18
N MET A 95 -5.36 22.93 -6.49
CA MET A 95 -4.97 21.61 -6.98
C MET A 95 -5.78 21.18 -8.20
N PHE A 96 -7.08 21.50 -8.25
CA PHE A 96 -7.91 21.28 -9.44
C PHE A 96 -7.41 22.10 -10.63
N HIS A 97 -7.16 23.40 -10.46
CA HIS A 97 -6.65 24.23 -11.56
C HIS A 97 -5.27 23.77 -12.06
N LEU A 98 -4.40 23.34 -11.15
CA LEU A 98 -3.14 22.70 -11.49
C LEU A 98 -3.36 21.46 -12.34
N ALA A 99 -4.09 20.46 -11.82
CA ALA A 99 -4.27 19.17 -12.47
C ALA A 99 -4.91 19.28 -13.86
N TRP A 100 -5.84 20.20 -14.03
CA TRP A 100 -6.62 20.39 -15.26
C TRP A 100 -6.10 21.55 -16.14
N SER A 101 -4.87 22.01 -15.90
CA SER A 101 -4.22 22.99 -16.77
C SER A 101 -3.88 22.40 -18.14
N PRO A 102 -3.94 23.20 -19.22
CA PRO A 102 -3.63 22.72 -20.56
C PRO A 102 -2.16 22.31 -20.69
N ASP A 103 -1.87 21.29 -21.50
CA ASP A 103 -0.53 20.71 -21.69
C ASP A 103 0.52 21.73 -22.18
N SER A 104 0.06 22.80 -22.84
CA SER A 104 0.93 23.91 -23.26
C SER A 104 1.44 24.77 -22.11
N LEU A 105 0.82 24.69 -20.92
CA LEU A 105 1.25 25.40 -19.72
C LEU A 105 2.22 24.51 -18.93
N PRO A 106 3.49 24.92 -18.75
CA PRO A 106 4.45 24.20 -17.92
C PRO A 106 3.95 23.99 -16.48
N THR A 107 4.36 22.90 -15.83
CA THR A 107 3.96 22.59 -14.45
C THR A 107 4.37 23.69 -13.47
N CYS A 108 5.56 24.28 -13.63
CA CYS A 108 6.05 25.38 -12.79
C CYS A 108 5.14 26.61 -12.83
N ASP A 109 4.52 26.91 -13.98
CA ASP A 109 3.60 28.02 -14.14
C ASP A 109 2.21 27.64 -13.62
N ALA A 110 1.75 26.42 -13.90
CA ALA A 110 0.46 25.91 -13.46
C ALA A 110 0.34 25.81 -11.93
N ILE A 111 1.45 25.50 -11.23
CA ILE A 111 1.48 25.35 -9.77
C ILE A 111 1.67 26.70 -9.05
N SER A 112 2.14 27.76 -9.73
CA SER A 112 2.42 29.07 -9.11
C SER A 112 1.29 29.58 -8.20
N PRO A 113 0.00 29.56 -8.61
CA PRO A 113 -1.08 30.04 -7.73
C PRO A 113 -1.23 29.27 -6.42
N LEU A 114 -0.92 27.96 -6.43
CA LEU A 114 -0.90 27.13 -5.22
C LEU A 114 0.28 27.52 -4.33
N LEU A 115 1.47 27.70 -4.90
CA LEU A 115 2.66 28.10 -4.14
C LEU A 115 2.51 29.50 -3.54
N GLU A 116 1.96 30.47 -4.27
CA GLU A 116 1.68 31.82 -3.78
C GLU A 116 0.71 31.82 -2.60
N TYR A 117 -0.34 30.99 -2.68
CA TYR A 117 -1.28 30.79 -1.58
C TYR A 117 -0.57 30.18 -0.36
N LEU A 118 0.22 29.12 -0.56
CA LEU A 118 0.95 28.48 0.53
C LEU A 118 1.96 29.43 1.17
N ASP A 119 2.76 30.13 0.38
CA ASP A 119 3.79 31.07 0.83
C ASP A 119 3.17 32.19 1.69
N THR A 120 2.15 32.86 1.18
CA THR A 120 1.46 33.95 1.90
C THR A 120 0.93 33.49 3.27
N HIS A 121 0.34 32.30 3.32
CA HIS A 121 -0.29 31.79 4.53
C HIS A 121 0.72 31.20 5.52
N LEU A 122 1.71 30.45 5.04
CA LEU A 122 2.75 29.87 5.87
C LEU A 122 3.67 30.95 6.44
N LEU A 123 3.96 32.02 5.71
CA LEU A 123 4.67 33.19 6.25
C LEU A 123 3.91 33.84 7.41
N ALA A 124 2.60 34.02 7.26
CA ALA A 124 1.76 34.58 8.33
C ALA A 124 1.70 33.66 9.56
N LEU A 125 1.62 32.34 9.36
CA LEU A 125 1.63 31.35 10.43
C LEU A 125 2.98 31.27 11.13
N ASN A 126 4.09 31.30 10.38
CA ASN A 126 5.45 31.31 10.93
C ASN A 126 5.67 32.54 11.83
N ALA A 127 5.17 33.71 11.43
CA ALA A 127 5.25 34.92 12.24
C ALA A 127 4.38 34.86 13.51
N ALA A 128 3.31 34.06 13.51
CA ALA A 128 2.33 34.02 14.59
C ALA A 128 2.49 32.83 15.55
N LEU A 129 3.29 31.81 15.21
CA LEU A 129 3.41 30.56 15.95
C LEU A 129 4.78 30.36 16.58
N LEU A 130 4.82 29.66 17.71
CA LEU A 130 6.06 29.09 18.22
C LEU A 130 6.62 28.05 17.22
N PRO A 131 7.96 27.93 17.08
CA PRO A 131 8.57 27.06 16.06
C PRO A 131 8.03 25.62 16.03
N ARG A 132 7.86 24.98 17.20
CA ARG A 132 7.30 23.62 17.31
C ARG A 132 5.87 23.53 16.81
N ASN A 133 5.04 24.55 17.05
CA ASN A 133 3.67 24.58 16.54
C ASN A 133 3.63 24.89 15.03
N PHE A 134 4.53 25.75 14.56
CA PHE A 134 4.66 26.00 13.12
C PHE A 134 5.04 24.73 12.36
N GLU A 135 6.00 23.96 12.86
CA GLU A 135 6.41 22.68 12.27
C GLU A 135 5.24 21.68 12.20
N ARG A 136 4.47 21.52 13.28
CA ARG A 136 3.27 20.66 13.30
C ARG A 136 2.21 21.13 12.29
N VAL A 137 2.00 22.45 12.17
CA VAL A 137 1.10 23.03 11.18
C VAL A 137 1.61 22.78 9.76
N LEU A 138 2.91 22.95 9.53
CA LEU A 138 3.55 22.72 8.23
C LEU A 138 3.36 21.26 7.78
N SER A 139 3.56 20.29 8.68
CA SER A 139 3.27 18.87 8.43
C SER A 139 1.79 18.63 8.09
N THR A 140 0.87 19.27 8.81
CA THR A 140 -0.57 19.11 8.54
C THR A 140 -0.96 19.70 7.19
N VAL A 141 -0.41 20.86 6.82
CA VAL A 141 -0.68 21.47 5.51
C VAL A 141 -0.10 20.62 4.37
N TRP A 142 1.06 20.00 4.58
CA TRP A 142 1.64 19.03 3.66
C TRP A 142 0.70 17.84 3.43
N ASP A 143 0.19 17.22 4.50
CA ASP A 143 -0.77 16.11 4.40
C ASP A 143 -2.06 16.52 3.68
N VAL A 144 -2.55 17.75 3.91
CA VAL A 144 -3.72 18.28 3.17
C VAL A 144 -3.41 18.42 1.68
N CYS A 145 -2.20 18.85 1.30
CA CYS A 145 -1.79 18.95 -0.10
C CYS A 145 -1.75 17.56 -0.76
N LEU A 146 -1.15 16.56 -0.09
CA LEU A 146 -1.12 15.17 -0.55
C LEU A 146 -2.54 14.61 -0.73
N LEU A 147 -3.42 14.85 0.23
CA LEU A 147 -4.83 14.43 0.16
C LEU A 147 -5.53 15.06 -1.05
N GLN A 148 -5.35 16.37 -1.30
CA GLN A 148 -6.00 17.03 -2.43
C GLN A 148 -5.43 16.58 -3.78
N LEU A 149 -4.13 16.29 -3.85
CA LEU A 149 -3.49 15.72 -5.03
C LEU A 149 -4.06 14.31 -5.31
N GLY A 150 -4.15 13.48 -4.26
CA GLY A 150 -4.79 12.18 -4.28
C GLY A 150 -6.19 12.20 -4.89
N HIS A 151 -7.04 13.12 -4.42
CA HIS A 151 -8.39 13.29 -4.94
C HIS A 151 -8.46 13.65 -6.44
N GLN A 152 -7.43 14.31 -7.01
CA GLN A 152 -7.44 14.61 -8.44
C GLN A 152 -7.27 13.36 -9.31
N MET A 153 -6.64 12.32 -8.77
CA MET A 153 -6.43 11.04 -9.47
C MET A 153 -7.68 10.14 -9.45
N ASP A 154 -8.73 10.50 -8.73
CA ASP A 154 -9.98 9.74 -8.72
C ASP A 154 -10.76 9.90 -10.03
N GLY A 155 -11.63 8.93 -10.33
CA GLY A 155 -12.45 8.89 -11.54
C GLY A 155 -11.83 8.10 -12.70
N SER A 156 -12.43 8.22 -13.88
CA SER A 156 -11.95 7.55 -15.09
C SER A 156 -10.66 8.20 -15.61
N ALA A 157 -9.70 7.38 -16.04
CA ALA A 157 -8.48 7.91 -16.64
C ALA A 157 -8.73 8.43 -18.07
N ALA A 158 -9.83 8.03 -18.72
CA ALA A 158 -10.21 8.53 -20.04
C ALA A 158 -10.68 9.98 -20.01
N ASP A 159 -11.10 10.48 -18.85
CA ASP A 159 -11.54 11.87 -18.67
C ASP A 159 -10.34 12.81 -18.49
N LYS A 160 -9.13 12.28 -18.33
CA LYS A 160 -7.91 13.04 -18.02
C LYS A 160 -7.22 13.48 -19.31
N LEU A 161 -6.64 14.69 -19.28
CA LEU A 161 -5.85 15.23 -20.38
C LEU A 161 -4.54 14.43 -20.57
N PRO A 162 -3.95 14.42 -21.78
CA PRO A 162 -2.58 13.94 -21.97
C PRO A 162 -1.63 14.64 -20.98
N GLY A 163 -0.62 13.94 -20.44
CA GLY A 163 0.30 14.54 -19.47
C GLY A 163 -0.30 14.91 -18.11
N PHE A 164 -1.59 14.62 -17.83
CA PHE A 164 -2.23 14.88 -16.53
C PHE A 164 -1.43 14.30 -15.35
N TYR A 165 -1.04 13.02 -15.45
CA TYR A 165 -0.29 12.35 -14.38
C TYR A 165 1.18 12.81 -14.32
N ASP A 166 1.79 13.17 -15.45
CA ASP A 166 3.14 13.75 -15.48
C ASP A 166 3.15 15.10 -14.75
N ARG A 167 2.17 15.95 -15.02
CA ARG A 167 1.99 17.23 -14.33
C ARG A 167 1.84 17.04 -12.82
N LEU A 168 1.01 16.09 -12.38
CA LEU A 168 0.84 15.82 -10.95
C LEU A 168 2.11 15.27 -10.30
N TYR A 169 2.89 14.46 -11.02
CA TYR A 169 4.17 13.95 -10.55
C TYR A 169 5.21 15.07 -10.39
N GLU A 170 5.38 15.90 -11.42
CA GLU A 170 6.26 17.07 -11.35
C GLU A 170 5.82 18.07 -10.27
N ALA A 171 4.51 18.26 -10.10
CA ALA A 171 3.99 19.10 -9.04
C ALA A 171 4.30 18.55 -7.63
N LEU A 172 4.26 17.23 -7.46
CA LEU A 172 4.62 16.59 -6.20
C LEU A 172 6.08 16.90 -5.84
N ASP A 173 7.01 16.79 -6.81
CA ASP A 173 8.42 17.13 -6.62
C ASP A 173 8.62 18.61 -6.23
N ILE A 174 7.95 19.53 -6.95
CA ILE A 174 8.00 20.97 -6.63
C ILE A 174 7.47 21.25 -5.22
N LEU A 175 6.41 20.56 -4.79
CA LEU A 175 5.89 20.70 -3.43
C LEU A 175 6.86 20.14 -2.39
N VAL A 176 7.53 19.01 -2.64
CA VAL A 176 8.57 18.48 -1.75
C VAL A 176 9.66 19.53 -1.53
N ASP A 177 10.16 20.14 -2.61
CA ASP A 177 11.18 21.19 -2.51
C ASP A 177 10.68 22.42 -1.74
N PHE A 178 9.43 22.85 -2.01
CA PHE A 178 8.79 23.97 -1.33
C PHE A 178 8.67 23.74 0.19
N PHE A 179 8.16 22.58 0.62
CA PHE A 179 8.00 22.27 2.05
C PHE A 179 9.32 21.91 2.74
N HIS A 180 10.33 21.44 2.00
CA HIS A 180 11.67 21.24 2.52
C HIS A 180 12.41 22.56 2.76
N ALA A 181 12.20 23.54 1.87
CA ALA A 181 12.72 24.90 1.96
C ALA A 181 14.24 24.96 2.25
N GLU A 182 15.03 24.20 1.48
CA GLU A 182 16.49 24.09 1.65
C GLU A 182 16.92 23.70 3.08
N GLY A 183 16.14 22.84 3.74
CA GLY A 183 16.38 22.37 5.11
C GLY A 183 15.89 23.31 6.22
N LYS A 184 15.17 24.39 5.88
CA LYS A 184 14.52 25.27 6.86
C LYS A 184 13.07 24.87 7.18
N GLY A 185 12.49 23.99 6.39
CA GLY A 185 11.13 23.45 6.56
C GLY A 185 11.15 22.04 7.15
N LEU A 186 10.30 21.16 6.61
CA LEU A 186 10.24 19.77 7.01
C LEU A 186 11.47 18.99 6.53
N THR A 187 11.90 18.00 7.32
CA THR A 187 12.95 17.08 6.87
C THR A 187 12.42 16.17 5.75
N LEU A 188 13.32 15.64 4.92
CA LEU A 188 12.94 14.67 3.89
C LEU A 188 12.32 13.40 4.48
N GLU A 189 12.68 13.03 5.71
CA GLU A 189 12.07 11.91 6.44
C GLU A 189 10.60 12.18 6.76
N CYS A 190 10.28 13.38 7.28
CA CYS A 190 8.90 13.79 7.55
C CYS A 190 8.08 13.92 6.25
N LEU A 191 8.68 14.44 5.18
CA LEU A 191 8.00 14.61 3.89
C LEU A 191 7.66 13.27 3.23
N LYS A 192 8.57 12.29 3.29
CA LYS A 192 8.39 10.94 2.72
C LYS A 192 7.61 9.99 3.64
N SER A 193 6.53 10.51 4.21
CA SER A 193 5.57 9.78 5.04
C SER A 193 4.86 8.66 4.26
N GLU A 194 4.10 7.81 4.95
CA GLU A 194 3.28 6.77 4.32
C GLU A 194 2.26 7.36 3.33
N ASN A 195 1.66 8.51 3.66
CA ASN A 195 0.75 9.23 2.78
C ASN A 195 1.43 9.65 1.49
N TYR A 196 2.65 10.21 1.58
CA TYR A 196 3.43 10.59 0.40
C TYR A 196 3.71 9.37 -0.47
N ARG A 197 4.19 8.27 0.13
CA ARG A 197 4.53 7.05 -0.62
C ARG A 197 3.31 6.45 -1.31
N ALA A 198 2.14 6.50 -0.68
CA ALA A 198 0.89 6.05 -1.29
C ALA A 198 0.50 6.91 -2.50
N VAL A 199 0.64 8.23 -2.41
CA VAL A 199 0.36 9.16 -3.53
C VAL A 199 1.37 8.98 -4.67
N GLU A 200 2.67 8.94 -4.35
CA GLU A 200 3.75 8.74 -5.31
C GLU A 200 3.61 7.40 -6.04
N GLN A 201 3.37 6.31 -5.30
CA GLN A 201 3.14 4.99 -5.88
C GLN A 201 1.92 4.98 -6.81
N ARG A 202 0.82 5.62 -6.41
CA ARG A 202 -0.38 5.71 -7.25
C ARG A 202 -0.11 6.48 -8.55
N LEU A 203 0.64 7.59 -8.49
CA LEU A 203 1.07 8.32 -9.70
C LEU A 203 1.93 7.43 -10.60
N GLN A 204 2.88 6.69 -10.02
CA GLN A 204 3.74 5.76 -10.77
C GLN A 204 2.92 4.67 -11.47
N TYR A 205 1.90 4.11 -10.81
CA TYR A 205 1.01 3.15 -11.45
C TYR A 205 0.25 3.74 -12.62
N HIS A 206 -0.21 4.99 -12.53
CA HIS A 206 -0.87 5.65 -13.66
C HIS A 206 0.08 5.93 -14.84
N LYS A 207 1.38 6.10 -14.58
CA LYS A 207 2.43 6.27 -15.61
C LYS A 207 2.97 4.96 -16.18
N THR A 208 2.73 3.83 -15.51
CA THR A 208 3.25 2.52 -15.91
C THR A 208 2.34 1.87 -16.96
N ASP A 209 2.89 1.34 -18.05
CA ASP A 209 2.09 0.62 -19.05
C ASP A 209 1.37 -0.61 -18.47
N THR A 210 0.32 -1.07 -19.16
CA THR A 210 -0.61 -2.08 -18.63
C THR A 210 0.07 -3.42 -18.32
N GLU A 211 0.95 -3.88 -19.21
CA GLU A 211 1.61 -5.17 -19.05
C GLU A 211 2.61 -5.18 -17.88
N PRO A 212 3.54 -4.22 -17.74
CA PRO A 212 4.38 -4.13 -16.54
C PRO A 212 3.58 -3.98 -15.25
N LEU A 213 2.47 -3.23 -15.28
CA LEU A 213 1.62 -3.05 -14.11
C LEU A 213 0.91 -4.36 -13.69
N ILE A 214 0.47 -5.17 -14.64
CA ILE A 214 -0.03 -6.54 -14.39
C ILE A 214 1.09 -7.42 -13.81
N ASN A 215 2.33 -7.28 -14.30
CA ASN A 215 3.47 -8.02 -13.77
C ASN A 215 3.75 -7.63 -12.31
N PHE A 216 3.66 -6.35 -11.94
CA PHE A 216 3.76 -5.91 -10.55
C PHE A 216 2.69 -6.55 -9.66
N TYR A 217 1.44 -6.65 -10.14
CA TYR A 217 0.40 -7.38 -9.40
C TYR A 217 0.82 -8.83 -9.13
N TYR A 218 1.29 -9.55 -10.14
CA TYR A 218 1.71 -10.94 -9.95
C TYR A 218 2.94 -11.09 -9.06
N LEU A 219 3.88 -10.14 -9.12
CA LEU A 219 5.02 -10.09 -8.20
C LEU A 219 4.55 -9.92 -6.75
N GLU A 220 3.62 -9.00 -6.46
CA GLU A 220 3.04 -8.85 -5.12
C GLU A 220 2.38 -10.16 -4.65
N ARG A 221 1.68 -10.87 -5.55
CA ARG A 221 1.08 -12.17 -5.25
C ARG A 221 2.12 -13.25 -4.97
N LEU A 222 3.21 -13.30 -5.74
CA LEU A 222 4.32 -14.22 -5.51
C LEU A 222 5.02 -13.92 -4.17
N PHE A 223 5.27 -12.66 -3.85
CA PHE A 223 5.84 -12.29 -2.54
C PHE A 223 4.94 -12.73 -1.39
N LYS A 224 3.62 -12.53 -1.53
CA LYS A 224 2.65 -13.00 -0.54
C LYS A 224 2.68 -14.53 -0.38
N GLN A 225 2.82 -15.28 -1.48
CA GLN A 225 2.95 -16.75 -1.43
C GLN A 225 4.15 -17.18 -0.57
N LEU A 226 5.29 -16.51 -0.70
CA LEU A 226 6.52 -16.87 0.02
C LEU A 226 6.40 -16.67 1.54
N SER A 227 5.47 -15.80 1.99
CA SER A 227 5.23 -15.51 3.40
C SER A 227 3.96 -16.16 3.97
N THR A 228 3.15 -16.84 3.14
CA THR A 228 1.85 -17.35 3.58
C THR A 228 2.00 -18.73 4.23
N GLU A 229 1.51 -18.86 5.45
CA GLU A 229 1.37 -20.16 6.13
C GLU A 229 -0.11 -20.57 6.28
N VAL A 230 -1.03 -19.68 5.91
CA VAL A 230 -2.47 -19.90 6.02
C VAL A 230 -2.93 -20.74 4.84
N THR A 231 -3.62 -21.84 5.15
CA THR A 231 -4.12 -22.83 4.17
C THR A 231 -5.65 -22.83 4.11
N GLU A 232 -6.29 -21.66 4.25
CA GLU A 232 -7.76 -21.54 4.33
C GLU A 232 -8.49 -22.06 3.07
N TYR A 233 -7.77 -22.12 1.94
CA TYR A 233 -8.29 -22.56 0.64
C TYR A 233 -7.80 -23.95 0.20
N GLY A 234 -7.06 -24.62 1.08
CA GLY A 234 -6.35 -25.84 0.75
C GLY A 234 -4.91 -25.60 0.34
N VAL A 235 -4.24 -26.69 -0.05
CA VAL A 235 -2.82 -26.70 -0.40
C VAL A 235 -2.61 -27.52 -1.66
N LEU A 236 -1.88 -26.98 -2.62
CA LEU A 236 -1.51 -27.66 -3.86
C LEU A 236 -0.09 -28.23 -3.75
N SER A 237 0.08 -29.51 -4.10
CA SER A 237 1.39 -30.17 -4.12
C SER A 237 1.88 -30.28 -5.56
N VAL A 238 3.06 -29.71 -5.84
CA VAL A 238 3.63 -29.69 -7.19
C VAL A 238 5.11 -30.09 -7.20
N ARG A 239 5.61 -30.50 -8.36
CA ARG A 239 7.05 -30.57 -8.66
C ARG A 239 7.32 -29.85 -9.95
N ALA A 240 8.50 -29.27 -10.08
CA ALA A 240 8.95 -28.70 -11.34
C ALA A 240 10.46 -28.85 -11.47
N TYR A 241 10.92 -28.99 -12.71
CA TYR A 241 12.33 -28.92 -13.07
C TYR A 241 12.48 -28.43 -14.51
N PHE A 242 13.64 -27.90 -14.84
CA PHE A 242 13.99 -27.46 -16.18
C PHE A 242 15.05 -28.37 -16.79
N HIS A 243 14.82 -28.84 -18.01
CA HIS A 243 15.72 -29.74 -18.72
C HIS A 243 15.55 -29.59 -20.24
N HIS A 244 16.65 -29.56 -20.99
CA HIS A 244 16.67 -29.48 -22.47
C HIS A 244 15.68 -28.45 -23.09
N ASP A 245 15.75 -27.19 -22.66
CA ASP A 245 14.86 -26.12 -23.14
C ASP A 245 13.37 -26.42 -22.95
N SER A 246 13.07 -27.11 -21.84
CA SER A 246 11.73 -27.49 -21.47
C SER A 246 11.55 -27.39 -19.96
N LEU A 247 10.47 -26.73 -19.54
CA LEU A 247 10.03 -26.69 -18.15
C LEU A 247 9.00 -27.80 -17.94
N CYS A 248 9.36 -28.80 -17.15
CA CYS A 248 8.48 -29.90 -16.78
C CYS A 248 7.82 -29.60 -15.43
N VAL A 249 6.50 -29.69 -15.38
CA VAL A 249 5.68 -29.38 -14.20
C VAL A 249 4.77 -30.57 -13.90
N GLU A 250 4.80 -31.07 -12.68
CA GLU A 250 3.92 -32.16 -12.22
C GLU A 250 2.98 -31.60 -11.14
N VAL A 251 1.68 -31.69 -11.40
CA VAL A 251 0.62 -31.38 -10.44
C VAL A 251 0.19 -32.68 -9.80
N LEU A 252 0.52 -32.86 -8.52
CA LEU A 252 0.32 -34.15 -7.82
C LEU A 252 -1.09 -34.24 -7.26
N ASN A 253 -1.40 -33.36 -6.32
CA ASN A 253 -2.67 -33.36 -5.61
C ASN A 253 -2.97 -31.97 -5.05
N ALA A 254 -4.20 -31.78 -4.63
CA ALA A 254 -4.53 -30.75 -3.65
C ALA A 254 -5.15 -31.41 -2.42
N ARG A 255 -5.07 -30.73 -1.28
CA ARG A 255 -5.73 -31.14 -0.03
C ARG A 255 -6.55 -30.00 0.54
N ASP A 256 -7.60 -30.36 1.26
CA ASP A 256 -8.49 -29.44 1.97
C ASP A 256 -8.99 -28.28 1.08
N VAL A 257 -9.25 -28.56 -0.20
CA VAL A 257 -9.85 -27.59 -1.12
C VAL A 257 -11.21 -27.18 -0.55
N ILE A 258 -11.58 -25.90 -0.72
CA ILE A 258 -12.87 -25.42 -0.22
C ILE A 258 -14.04 -26.10 -0.95
N PRO A 259 -15.12 -26.45 -0.22
CA PRO A 259 -16.34 -26.96 -0.83
C PRO A 259 -17.08 -25.81 -1.51
N LEU A 260 -17.27 -25.92 -2.82
CA LEU A 260 -17.95 -24.93 -3.63
C LEU A 260 -19.34 -25.41 -4.09
N ASP A 261 -19.54 -26.73 -4.17
CA ASP A 261 -20.85 -27.31 -4.47
C ASP A 261 -21.81 -27.30 -3.27
N PRO A 262 -23.13 -27.22 -3.52
CA PRO A 262 -24.16 -27.44 -2.51
C PRO A 262 -24.10 -28.82 -1.83
N ASN A 263 -23.42 -29.78 -2.44
CA ASN A 263 -23.25 -31.13 -1.93
C ASN A 263 -22.15 -31.24 -0.84
N GLY A 264 -21.41 -30.15 -0.58
CA GLY A 264 -20.31 -30.10 0.39
C GLY A 264 -18.97 -30.63 -0.12
N PHE A 265 -18.83 -30.84 -1.43
CA PHE A 265 -17.61 -31.20 -2.15
C PHE A 265 -17.32 -30.16 -3.24
N SER A 266 -16.37 -30.49 -4.11
CA SER A 266 -16.06 -29.77 -5.35
C SER A 266 -15.64 -30.80 -6.40
N ASP A 267 -15.66 -30.41 -7.66
CA ASP A 267 -15.10 -31.06 -8.84
C ASP A 267 -13.81 -30.32 -9.31
N PRO A 268 -12.72 -30.31 -8.52
CA PRO A 268 -11.57 -29.46 -8.79
C PRO A 268 -10.75 -29.88 -10.03
N PHE A 269 -10.22 -28.86 -10.72
CA PHE A 269 -9.14 -28.97 -11.71
C PHE A 269 -8.17 -27.80 -11.60
N VAL A 270 -6.96 -27.95 -12.15
CA VAL A 270 -5.89 -26.94 -12.05
C VAL A 270 -5.51 -26.44 -13.43
N ILE A 271 -5.55 -25.13 -13.61
CA ILE A 271 -5.01 -24.42 -14.77
C ILE A 271 -3.58 -24.01 -14.44
N VAL A 272 -2.64 -24.36 -15.31
CA VAL A 272 -1.20 -24.06 -15.19
C VAL A 272 -0.81 -23.06 -16.26
N GLU A 273 -0.29 -21.91 -15.82
CA GLU A 273 0.06 -20.78 -16.68
C GLU A 273 1.46 -20.25 -16.35
N LEU A 274 2.27 -19.94 -17.36
CA LEU A 274 3.56 -19.26 -17.18
C LEU A 274 3.40 -17.74 -17.27
N LEU A 275 4.04 -17.05 -16.33
CA LEU A 275 4.03 -15.59 -16.20
C LEU A 275 5.46 -15.05 -16.03
N PRO A 276 5.76 -13.82 -16.47
CA PRO A 276 4.85 -12.90 -17.16
C PRO A 276 4.62 -13.26 -18.63
N LYS A 277 3.47 -12.88 -19.20
CA LYS A 277 3.12 -13.18 -20.61
C LYS A 277 4.06 -12.56 -21.63
N SER A 278 4.73 -11.47 -21.26
CA SER A 278 5.75 -10.81 -22.07
C SER A 278 6.99 -11.69 -22.28
N VAL A 279 7.33 -12.51 -21.28
CA VAL A 279 8.45 -13.47 -21.33
C VAL A 279 8.02 -14.79 -21.97
N PHE A 280 6.76 -15.21 -21.75
CA PHE A 280 6.20 -16.47 -22.23
C PHE A 280 5.03 -16.31 -23.23
N PRO A 281 5.18 -15.52 -24.32
CA PRO A 281 4.06 -15.16 -25.20
C PRO A 281 3.47 -16.32 -26.00
N HIS A 282 4.23 -17.42 -26.15
CA HIS A 282 3.82 -18.60 -26.92
C HIS A 282 3.45 -19.80 -26.03
N CYS A 283 3.48 -19.63 -24.71
CA CYS A 283 3.08 -20.65 -23.76
C CYS A 283 1.60 -20.49 -23.43
N ASN A 284 0.76 -21.32 -24.04
CA ASN A 284 -0.65 -21.41 -23.70
C ASN A 284 -0.82 -22.05 -22.31
N GLU A 285 -1.91 -21.70 -21.63
CA GLU A 285 -2.31 -22.39 -20.40
C GLU A 285 -2.65 -23.86 -20.68
N GLN A 286 -2.34 -24.74 -19.72
CA GLN A 286 -2.65 -26.17 -19.77
C GLN A 286 -3.48 -26.53 -18.53
N GLU A 287 -4.34 -27.55 -18.61
CA GLU A 287 -5.29 -27.89 -17.54
C GLU A 287 -5.21 -29.37 -17.18
N THR A 288 -5.37 -29.68 -15.89
CA THR A 288 -5.59 -31.07 -15.43
C THR A 288 -6.99 -31.54 -15.80
N LYS A 289 -7.21 -32.85 -15.71
CA LYS A 289 -8.57 -33.40 -15.69
C LYS A 289 -9.29 -32.98 -14.41
N VAL A 290 -10.62 -32.90 -14.55
CA VAL A 290 -11.55 -32.68 -13.45
C VAL A 290 -11.62 -33.92 -12.55
N GLN A 291 -11.41 -33.73 -11.25
CA GLN A 291 -11.54 -34.77 -10.24
C GLN A 291 -12.86 -34.61 -9.51
N LYS A 292 -13.75 -35.60 -9.62
CA LYS A 292 -15.14 -35.43 -9.18
C LYS A 292 -15.34 -35.63 -7.68
N LYS A 293 -16.16 -34.78 -7.08
CA LYS A 293 -16.73 -34.90 -5.73
C LYS A 293 -15.66 -35.17 -4.68
N THR A 294 -14.63 -34.34 -4.66
CA THR A 294 -13.50 -34.48 -3.74
C THR A 294 -12.92 -33.12 -3.34
N LEU A 295 -12.57 -33.00 -2.07
CA LEU A 295 -11.78 -31.86 -1.56
C LEU A 295 -10.28 -32.20 -1.48
N ASN A 296 -9.92 -33.43 -1.84
CA ASN A 296 -8.55 -33.95 -1.83
C ASN A 296 -8.25 -34.63 -3.19
N PRO A 297 -8.25 -33.87 -4.30
CA PRO A 297 -8.04 -34.44 -5.62
C PRO A 297 -6.62 -34.98 -5.79
N LEU A 298 -6.52 -36.14 -6.43
CA LEU A 298 -5.25 -36.69 -6.94
C LEU A 298 -5.24 -36.47 -8.45
N PHE A 299 -4.35 -35.60 -8.92
CA PHE A 299 -4.20 -35.29 -10.35
C PHE A 299 -3.16 -36.21 -10.97
N ASP A 300 -1.94 -36.22 -10.41
CA ASP A 300 -0.78 -36.95 -10.92
C ASP A 300 -0.55 -36.70 -12.44
N GLU A 301 -0.66 -35.44 -12.86
CA GLU A 301 -0.54 -35.02 -14.26
C GLU A 301 0.72 -34.20 -14.49
N CYS A 302 1.39 -34.48 -15.62
CA CYS A 302 2.63 -33.82 -16.04
C CYS A 302 2.37 -32.92 -17.25
N PHE A 303 2.93 -31.72 -17.19
CA PHE A 303 2.87 -30.69 -18.22
C PHE A 303 4.28 -30.34 -18.67
N GLU A 304 4.40 -29.99 -19.94
CA GLU A 304 5.67 -29.62 -20.56
C GLU A 304 5.51 -28.30 -21.29
N PHE A 305 6.39 -27.35 -21.01
CA PHE A 305 6.40 -26.04 -21.63
C PHE A 305 7.72 -25.80 -22.35
N PRO A 306 7.73 -25.61 -23.68
CA PRO A 306 8.94 -25.33 -24.44
C PRO A 306 9.41 -23.89 -24.14
N VAL A 307 10.46 -23.75 -23.35
CA VAL A 307 10.98 -22.45 -22.89
C VAL A 307 12.50 -22.49 -22.78
N THR A 308 13.15 -21.36 -22.96
CA THR A 308 14.60 -21.24 -22.80
C THR A 308 14.99 -21.03 -21.34
N LEU A 309 16.23 -21.38 -20.99
CA LEU A 309 16.78 -21.08 -19.67
C LEU A 309 16.79 -19.57 -19.37
N GLU A 310 16.99 -18.73 -20.39
CA GLU A 310 16.98 -17.27 -20.25
C GLU A 310 15.59 -16.75 -19.85
N GLN A 311 14.53 -17.28 -20.48
CA GLN A 311 13.15 -16.96 -20.08
C GLN A 311 12.86 -17.39 -18.64
N CYS A 312 13.30 -18.58 -18.23
CA CYS A 312 13.13 -19.05 -16.84
C CYS A 312 13.89 -18.19 -15.81
N LYS A 313 14.97 -17.51 -16.23
CA LYS A 313 15.77 -16.61 -15.40
C LYS A 313 15.31 -15.16 -15.43
N ALA A 314 14.32 -14.82 -16.26
CA ALA A 314 13.79 -13.48 -16.33
C ALA A 314 13.23 -13.04 -14.97
N GLU A 315 13.34 -11.74 -14.69
CA GLU A 315 12.83 -11.18 -13.43
C GLU A 315 11.32 -11.44 -13.29
N GLY A 316 10.93 -11.97 -12.14
CA GLY A 316 9.52 -12.30 -11.87
C GLY A 316 8.98 -13.51 -12.63
N ALA A 317 9.81 -14.29 -13.31
CA ALA A 317 9.36 -15.50 -13.99
C ALA A 317 8.80 -16.52 -12.98
N MET A 318 7.57 -16.98 -13.22
CA MET A 318 6.83 -17.85 -12.30
C MET A 318 5.81 -18.73 -13.02
N ILE A 319 5.34 -19.75 -12.32
CA ILE A 319 4.16 -20.56 -12.65
C ILE A 319 3.01 -20.07 -11.78
N CYS A 320 1.86 -19.80 -12.40
CA CYS A 320 0.59 -19.58 -11.74
C CYS A 320 -0.25 -20.85 -11.85
N PHE A 321 -0.69 -21.36 -10.71
CA PHE A 321 -1.65 -22.46 -10.62
C PHE A 321 -2.98 -21.89 -10.18
N THR A 322 -4.02 -22.03 -11.00
CA THR A 322 -5.39 -21.61 -10.65
C THR A 322 -6.24 -22.87 -10.44
N VAL A 323 -6.71 -23.08 -9.22
CA VAL A 323 -7.63 -24.17 -8.90
C VAL A 323 -9.06 -23.67 -9.06
N MET A 324 -9.80 -24.36 -9.91
CA MET A 324 -11.19 -24.06 -10.25
C MET A 324 -12.06 -25.26 -9.89
N ASP A 325 -13.33 -25.00 -9.62
CA ASP A 325 -14.37 -26.01 -9.50
C ASP A 325 -15.17 -26.10 -10.79
N HIS A 326 -15.34 -27.31 -11.32
CA HIS A 326 -16.04 -27.51 -12.58
C HIS A 326 -17.54 -27.66 -12.39
N ASP A 327 -18.28 -26.68 -12.90
CA ASP A 327 -19.73 -26.69 -12.91
C ASP A 327 -20.30 -27.12 -14.26
N VAL A 328 -21.25 -28.06 -14.22
CA VAL A 328 -21.91 -28.56 -15.44
C VAL A 328 -22.96 -27.59 -15.98
N LEU A 329 -23.62 -26.83 -15.10
CA LEU A 329 -24.77 -25.96 -15.44
C LEU A 329 -24.46 -24.47 -15.31
N THR A 330 -23.44 -24.11 -14.54
CA THR A 330 -23.02 -22.74 -14.19
C THR A 330 -21.60 -22.47 -14.68
N ALA A 331 -21.11 -21.25 -14.47
CA ALA A 331 -19.71 -20.95 -14.73
C ALA A 331 -18.84 -21.56 -13.62
N ASN A 332 -17.67 -22.07 -13.97
CA ASN A 332 -16.73 -22.63 -13.01
C ASN A 332 -16.39 -21.63 -11.88
N ASP A 333 -16.39 -22.13 -10.64
CA ASP A 333 -16.09 -21.33 -9.47
C ASP A 333 -14.60 -21.32 -9.14
N PHE A 334 -14.09 -20.20 -8.63
CA PHE A 334 -12.68 -20.06 -8.29
C PHE A 334 -12.42 -20.53 -6.85
N ALA A 335 -11.62 -21.58 -6.70
CA ALA A 335 -11.26 -22.13 -5.40
C ALA A 335 -10.03 -21.41 -4.79
N GLY A 336 -9.03 -21.09 -5.61
CA GLY A 336 -7.84 -20.39 -5.16
C GLY A 336 -6.72 -20.45 -6.20
N GLU A 337 -5.63 -19.72 -5.96
CA GLU A 337 -4.44 -19.77 -6.80
C GLU A 337 -3.17 -19.84 -5.98
N ALA A 338 -2.13 -20.39 -6.59
CA ALA A 338 -0.79 -20.52 -6.01
C ALA A 338 0.27 -20.13 -7.03
N PHE A 339 1.43 -19.67 -6.53
CA PHE A 339 2.52 -19.18 -7.38
C PHE A 339 3.83 -19.90 -7.06
N LEU A 340 4.60 -20.27 -8.08
CA LEU A 340 5.93 -20.84 -7.92
C LEU A 340 6.95 -20.06 -8.73
N SER A 341 7.95 -19.46 -8.07
CA SER A 341 9.04 -18.78 -8.78
C SER A 341 9.89 -19.78 -9.57
N LEU A 342 10.22 -19.45 -10.83
CA LEU A 342 11.11 -20.27 -11.65
C LEU A 342 12.58 -20.16 -11.22
N SER A 343 12.96 -19.07 -10.54
CA SER A 343 14.34 -18.79 -10.16
C SER A 343 14.98 -19.87 -9.27
N ASN A 344 14.17 -20.56 -8.47
CA ASN A 344 14.62 -21.57 -7.50
C ASN A 344 14.34 -23.01 -7.96
N ILE A 345 13.91 -23.21 -9.21
CA ILE A 345 13.60 -24.54 -9.73
C ILE A 345 14.91 -25.27 -10.11
N PRO A 346 15.03 -26.58 -9.83
CA PRO A 346 16.14 -27.41 -10.31
C PRO A 346 16.29 -27.34 -11.84
N GLY A 347 17.51 -27.16 -12.32
CA GLY A 347 17.83 -26.94 -13.73
C GLY A 347 17.82 -25.47 -14.17
N VAL A 348 17.06 -24.61 -13.48
CA VAL A 348 17.11 -23.15 -13.66
C VAL A 348 18.16 -22.53 -12.75
N SER A 349 18.06 -22.87 -11.45
CA SER A 349 19.06 -22.52 -10.44
C SER A 349 20.33 -23.33 -10.69
N SER A 350 21.50 -22.68 -10.65
CA SER A 350 22.79 -23.28 -11.00
C SER A 350 23.28 -24.34 -9.99
N THR A 351 22.50 -24.63 -8.95
CA THR A 351 22.91 -25.44 -7.79
C THR A 351 22.40 -26.88 -7.84
N ALA A 352 21.41 -27.21 -8.67
CA ALA A 352 20.88 -28.56 -8.81
C ALA A 352 20.40 -28.83 -10.23
N SER A 353 20.97 -29.84 -10.92
CA SER A 353 20.42 -30.38 -12.16
C SER A 353 19.44 -31.51 -11.84
N ALA A 354 18.30 -31.54 -12.51
CA ALA A 354 17.37 -32.66 -12.46
C ALA A 354 16.99 -33.05 -13.88
N ASP A 355 17.04 -34.36 -14.16
CA ASP A 355 16.71 -34.92 -15.47
C ASP A 355 15.31 -35.55 -15.50
N ASN A 356 14.68 -35.71 -14.33
CA ASN A 356 13.34 -36.25 -14.16
C ASN A 356 12.77 -35.90 -12.75
N PHE A 357 11.50 -36.25 -12.51
CA PHE A 357 10.83 -36.04 -11.23
C PHE A 357 11.28 -36.98 -10.10
N HIS A 358 12.09 -38.01 -10.38
CA HIS A 358 12.48 -39.01 -9.39
C HIS A 358 13.44 -38.41 -8.35
N GLY A 359 13.08 -38.51 -7.08
CA GLY A 359 13.87 -37.94 -5.98
C GLY A 359 13.71 -36.43 -5.77
N LEU A 360 12.95 -35.73 -6.64
CA LEU A 360 12.54 -34.37 -6.37
C LEU A 360 11.51 -34.35 -5.24
N LYS A 361 11.75 -33.50 -4.24
CA LYS A 361 10.73 -33.22 -3.23
C LYS A 361 9.62 -32.39 -3.87
N HIS A 362 8.38 -32.70 -3.50
CA HIS A 362 7.27 -31.84 -3.85
C HIS A 362 7.32 -30.56 -3.03
N ILE A 363 6.78 -29.50 -3.61
CA ILE A 363 6.59 -28.19 -3.01
C ILE A 363 5.10 -28.09 -2.69
N GLU A 364 4.81 -27.73 -1.44
CA GLU A 364 3.46 -27.47 -1.00
C GLU A 364 3.20 -25.97 -1.07
N LEU A 365 2.17 -25.59 -1.82
CA LEU A 365 1.79 -24.20 -2.05
C LEU A 365 0.40 -23.97 -1.46
N PRO A 366 0.28 -23.22 -0.35
CA PRO A 366 -1.02 -22.81 0.15
C PRO A 366 -1.79 -22.04 -0.92
N LEU A 367 -3.04 -22.41 -1.15
CA LEU A 367 -3.92 -21.71 -2.08
C LEU A 367 -4.33 -20.37 -1.47
N MET A 368 -4.32 -19.33 -2.30
CA MET A 368 -4.63 -17.96 -1.90
C MET A 368 -5.76 -17.38 -2.74
N GLN A 369 -6.54 -16.51 -2.12
CA GLN A 369 -7.47 -15.63 -2.83
C GLN A 369 -7.11 -14.15 -2.55
N GLN A 370 -7.30 -13.28 -3.54
CA GLN A 370 -7.21 -11.84 -3.35
C GLN A 370 -8.58 -11.30 -2.94
N LYS A 371 -8.71 -10.75 -1.74
CA LYS A 371 -9.96 -10.19 -1.21
C LYS A 371 -10.03 -8.67 -1.25
N ASP A 372 -8.91 -8.00 -1.50
CA ASP A 372 -8.85 -6.53 -1.48
C ASP A 372 -9.51 -5.91 -2.71
N LYS A 373 -10.76 -5.46 -2.55
CA LYS A 373 -11.53 -4.77 -3.60
C LYS A 373 -10.96 -3.39 -3.97
N ASN A 374 -10.07 -2.87 -3.14
CA ASN A 374 -9.43 -1.57 -3.30
C ASN A 374 -7.94 -1.70 -3.67
N HIS A 375 -7.52 -2.87 -4.14
CA HIS A 375 -6.14 -3.11 -4.54
C HIS A 375 -5.66 -2.02 -5.51
N PRO A 376 -4.58 -1.27 -5.18
CA PRO A 376 -4.17 -0.09 -5.94
C PRO A 376 -3.97 -0.35 -7.44
N ILE A 377 -3.26 -1.43 -7.78
CA ILE A 377 -3.03 -1.83 -9.17
C ILE A 377 -4.34 -2.14 -9.92
N LEU A 378 -5.26 -2.90 -9.30
CA LEU A 378 -6.53 -3.23 -9.93
C LEU A 378 -7.39 -1.99 -10.12
N LYS A 379 -7.37 -1.04 -9.17
CA LYS A 379 -8.03 0.26 -9.29
C LYS A 379 -7.46 1.07 -10.44
N THR A 380 -6.13 1.15 -10.56
CA THR A 380 -5.50 1.85 -11.68
C THR A 380 -5.86 1.22 -13.03
N LEU A 381 -5.78 -0.11 -13.16
CA LEU A 381 -6.15 -0.82 -14.38
C LEU A 381 -7.64 -0.65 -14.73
N GLU A 382 -8.52 -0.63 -13.73
CA GLU A 382 -9.96 -0.42 -13.91
C GLU A 382 -10.26 0.91 -14.61
N THR A 383 -9.46 1.95 -14.33
CA THR A 383 -9.63 3.27 -14.96
C THR A 383 -9.24 3.32 -16.45
N ARG A 384 -8.52 2.31 -16.97
CA ARG A 384 -8.05 2.23 -18.36
C ARG A 384 -9.13 1.66 -19.28
N THR A 385 -10.21 2.40 -19.46
CA THR A 385 -11.38 1.93 -20.24
C THR A 385 -11.09 1.76 -21.73
N TRP A 386 -10.02 2.38 -22.25
CA TRP A 386 -9.56 2.23 -23.63
C TRP A 386 -8.68 0.99 -23.85
N ASP A 387 -8.17 0.37 -22.78
CA ASP A 387 -7.23 -0.74 -22.85
C ASP A 387 -7.94 -2.07 -22.57
N LYS A 388 -8.13 -2.85 -23.63
CA LYS A 388 -8.80 -4.15 -23.55
C LYS A 388 -8.06 -5.13 -22.62
N LEU A 389 -6.72 -5.15 -22.64
CA LEU A 389 -5.93 -6.04 -21.79
C LEU A 389 -6.16 -5.72 -20.31
N ALA A 390 -6.16 -4.44 -19.95
CA ALA A 390 -6.44 -3.98 -18.59
C ALA A 390 -7.86 -4.38 -18.15
N GLN A 391 -8.87 -4.13 -19.00
CA GLN A 391 -10.27 -4.43 -18.69
C GLN A 391 -10.53 -5.94 -18.55
N ASP A 392 -10.00 -6.75 -19.46
CA ASP A 392 -10.14 -8.22 -19.42
C ASP A 392 -9.46 -8.78 -18.16
N PHE A 393 -8.27 -8.28 -17.82
CA PHE A 393 -7.56 -8.65 -16.59
C PHE A 393 -8.37 -8.31 -15.33
N VAL A 394 -8.83 -7.06 -15.19
CA VAL A 394 -9.63 -6.62 -14.03
C VAL A 394 -10.93 -7.41 -13.93
N LYS A 395 -11.59 -7.68 -15.06
CA LYS A 395 -12.81 -8.50 -15.09
C LYS A 395 -12.54 -9.91 -14.58
N LYS A 396 -11.45 -10.55 -15.03
CA LYS A 396 -11.02 -11.89 -14.55
C LYS A 396 -10.75 -11.86 -13.05
N GLN A 397 -10.02 -10.86 -12.54
CA GLN A 397 -9.75 -10.76 -11.10
C GLN A 397 -11.04 -10.52 -10.30
N LYS A 398 -11.92 -9.61 -10.72
CA LYS A 398 -13.19 -9.35 -10.02
C LYS A 398 -14.10 -10.56 -9.95
N LEU A 399 -14.14 -11.41 -10.99
CA LEU A 399 -14.91 -12.65 -10.97
C LEU A 399 -14.41 -13.58 -9.86
N ARG A 400 -13.08 -13.72 -9.72
CA ARG A 400 -12.44 -14.50 -8.64
C ARG A 400 -12.73 -13.95 -7.24
N MET A 401 -12.95 -12.64 -7.11
CA MET A 401 -13.30 -11.98 -5.83
C MET A 401 -14.80 -12.03 -5.52
N ALA A 402 -15.64 -12.41 -6.49
CA ALA A 402 -17.09 -12.50 -6.31
C ALA A 402 -17.52 -13.90 -5.86
N THR A 403 -16.73 -14.92 -6.20
CA THR A 403 -16.90 -16.32 -5.81
C THR A 403 -16.28 -16.65 -4.43
N SER A 404 -15.55 -15.70 -3.84
CA SER A 404 -14.80 -15.83 -2.58
C SER A 404 -15.56 -15.43 -1.32
#